data_AF-A0A4Q8QEM4-F1
#
_entry.id   AF-A0A4Q8QEM4-F1
#
_cell.length_a   1.000
_cell.length_b   1.000
_cell.length_c   1.000
_cell.angle_alpha   90.00
_cell.angle_beta   90.00
_cell.angle_gamma   90.00
#
_symmetry.space_group_name_H-M   'P 1'
#
loop_
_entity.id
_entity.type
_entity.pdbx_description
1 polymer ?
#
loop_
_entity_poly.entity_id
_entity_poly.type
_entity_poly.pdbx_seq_one_letter_code
_entity_poly.pdbx_strand_id
1 'polypeptide(L)'
;MKVKHISDRAQLLSVADEALVDDIRYEDFENHLFNDVLFGKGVALHEAYYFNSSHLLRHIINSGDESSFFEETAIAGLAIPAISETGINSINELYHYLAYDKYDNKKEYFQQELFESARFDKYIKNLDFGLATKNNAIFWPEGIGIGYENFIRKNFYKQEPPQLPQGQEWIWEESELWRNSCFEEALINSKKIDSNGGLRRGQLFSSIAKEVGVKNSEKYHSINQILELAKPNPKTSSALRIFWSWLNQSYHINFSEKLGLVADLPNYNPNKDFLVDELKINSKNPNDGSSFHHFLVDAPSTEYLLSVNPKKLINTRLGSAADDYFESLNAFQNSPNDSTAQHFVKQYQDYSKEICNLRTFGHKKSKKIPLSLSSSHFQYAGYLTSAISATTSQPKLVILSGAFLAFGLYLRNEEEKLKEYEKEKTEPILLKVSLNKKSS
;
A
#
# COMPACT_ATOMS: atom_id res chain seq x y z
N MET A 1 -34.04 -1.29 -13.18
CA MET A 1 -32.72 -1.94 -13.30
C MET A 1 -31.79 -1.19 -12.34
N LYS A 2 -31.52 -1.75 -11.16
CA LYS A 2 -30.70 -1.07 -10.14
C LYS A 2 -29.25 -1.11 -10.60
N VAL A 3 -28.60 0.05 -10.72
CA VAL A 3 -27.16 0.17 -10.94
C VAL A 3 -26.49 -0.54 -9.76
N LYS A 4 -25.98 -1.75 -10.00
CA LYS A 4 -25.20 -2.51 -9.04
C LYS A 4 -23.90 -1.71 -8.85
N HIS A 5 -23.66 -1.25 -7.62
CA HIS A 5 -22.52 -0.41 -7.25
C HIS A 5 -21.21 -0.96 -7.84
N ILE A 6 -20.60 -0.19 -8.75
CA ILE A 6 -19.26 -0.45 -9.31
C ILE A 6 -18.17 -0.19 -8.24
N SER A 7 -18.54 0.24 -7.03
CA SER A 7 -17.62 0.56 -5.92
C SER A 7 -17.32 -0.59 -4.96
N ASP A 8 -17.37 -1.85 -5.40
CA ASP A 8 -16.92 -2.98 -4.58
C ASP A 8 -15.61 -3.58 -5.14
N ARG A 9 -14.40 -3.04 -4.94
CA ARG A 9 -13.88 -1.76 -4.44
C ARG A 9 -12.58 -1.55 -5.24
N ALA A 10 -12.49 -0.53 -6.09
CA ALA A 10 -11.24 -0.23 -6.77
C ALA A 10 -10.13 0.10 -5.76
N GLN A 11 -8.87 -0.11 -6.13
CA GLN A 11 -7.72 0.18 -5.27
C GLN A 11 -7.25 1.61 -5.54
N LEU A 12 -7.00 2.40 -4.49
CA LEU A 12 -6.30 3.67 -4.64
C LEU A 12 -4.86 3.37 -5.09
N LEU A 13 -4.42 3.90 -6.22
CA LEU A 13 -3.04 3.71 -6.70
C LEU A 13 -2.08 4.64 -5.93
N SER A 14 -1.86 4.34 -4.65
CA SER A 14 -1.04 5.16 -3.74
C SER A 14 0.42 5.26 -4.17
N VAL A 15 0.95 4.27 -4.90
CA VAL A 15 2.30 4.32 -5.49
C VAL A 15 2.52 5.49 -6.44
N ALA A 16 1.44 6.09 -6.97
CA ALA A 16 1.52 7.27 -7.82
C ALA A 16 1.64 8.58 -7.03
N ASP A 17 1.53 8.55 -5.70
CA ASP A 17 1.67 9.74 -4.87
C ASP A 17 3.12 10.23 -4.85
N GLU A 18 3.33 11.47 -5.28
CA GLU A 18 4.67 12.08 -5.30
C GLU A 18 5.28 12.17 -3.89
N ALA A 19 4.47 12.20 -2.83
CA ALA A 19 4.96 12.16 -1.45
C ALA A 19 5.65 10.82 -1.07
N LEU A 20 5.54 9.79 -1.92
CA LEU A 20 6.18 8.48 -1.76
C LEU A 20 7.29 8.20 -2.80
N VAL A 21 7.55 9.11 -3.74
CA VAL A 21 8.47 8.88 -4.87
C VAL A 21 9.86 8.42 -4.42
N ASP A 22 10.30 8.90 -3.27
CA ASP A 22 11.61 8.64 -2.67
C ASP A 22 11.69 7.33 -1.87
N ASP A 23 10.55 6.82 -1.40
CA ASP A 23 10.45 5.60 -0.61
C ASP A 23 10.10 4.37 -1.46
N ILE A 24 9.69 4.58 -2.72
CA ILE A 24 9.23 3.55 -3.64
C ILE A 24 10.09 3.57 -4.89
N ARG A 25 10.66 2.42 -5.26
CA ARG A 25 11.40 2.31 -6.53
C ARG A 25 10.43 2.25 -7.70
N TYR A 26 10.88 2.68 -8.86
CA TYR A 26 10.07 2.64 -10.08
C TYR A 26 9.58 1.23 -10.42
N GLU A 27 10.38 0.19 -10.16
CA GLU A 27 9.97 -1.20 -10.36
C GLU A 27 8.84 -1.62 -9.41
N ASP A 28 8.83 -1.09 -8.19
CA ASP A 28 7.75 -1.33 -7.23
C ASP A 28 6.47 -0.63 -7.72
N PHE A 29 6.55 0.59 -8.25
CA PHE A 29 5.41 1.25 -8.92
C PHE A 29 4.84 0.39 -10.06
N GLU A 30 5.69 -0.12 -10.97
CA GLU A 30 5.23 -0.98 -12.08
C GLU A 30 4.55 -2.25 -11.55
N ASN A 31 5.14 -2.91 -10.54
CA ASN A 31 4.55 -4.09 -9.92
C ASN A 31 3.12 -3.79 -9.41
N HIS A 32 2.95 -2.69 -8.68
CA HIS A 32 1.66 -2.27 -8.14
C HIS A 32 0.66 -1.95 -9.26
N LEU A 33 1.05 -1.13 -10.23
CA LEU A 33 0.19 -0.79 -11.36
C LEU A 33 -0.33 -2.04 -12.09
N PHE A 34 0.55 -2.99 -12.42
CA PHE A 34 0.12 -4.22 -13.08
C PHE A 34 -0.75 -5.10 -12.19
N ASN A 35 -0.38 -5.29 -10.92
CA ASN A 35 -1.14 -6.15 -10.02
C ASN A 35 -2.54 -5.59 -9.76
N ASP A 36 -2.64 -4.30 -9.51
CA ASP A 36 -3.88 -3.65 -9.11
C ASP A 36 -4.88 -3.57 -10.28
N VAL A 37 -4.38 -3.46 -11.51
CA VAL A 37 -5.21 -3.51 -12.72
C VAL A 37 -5.56 -4.94 -13.12
N LEU A 38 -4.57 -5.83 -13.21
CA LEU A 38 -4.78 -7.18 -13.76
C LEU A 38 -5.48 -8.11 -12.78
N PHE A 39 -5.21 -7.97 -11.48
CA PHE A 39 -5.74 -8.84 -10.42
C PHE A 39 -6.64 -8.09 -9.43
N GLY A 40 -6.70 -6.76 -9.51
CA GLY A 40 -7.70 -5.94 -8.79
C GLY A 40 -8.93 -5.61 -9.65
N LYS A 41 -9.95 -5.02 -9.01
CA LYS A 41 -11.19 -4.60 -9.68
C LYS A 41 -11.00 -3.37 -10.58
N GLY A 42 -9.85 -2.73 -10.50
CA GLY A 42 -9.53 -1.45 -11.14
C GLY A 42 -8.74 -0.59 -10.17
N VAL A 43 -8.17 0.49 -10.69
CA VAL A 43 -7.41 1.48 -9.93
C VAL A 43 -8.13 2.81 -9.92
N ALA A 44 -8.20 3.44 -8.76
CA ALA A 44 -8.62 4.82 -8.61
C ALA A 44 -7.40 5.71 -8.44
N LEU A 45 -7.38 6.85 -9.11
CA LEU A 45 -6.25 7.78 -9.09
C LEU A 45 -6.70 9.16 -8.65
N HIS A 46 -6.03 9.70 -7.63
CA HIS A 46 -6.25 11.06 -7.16
C HIS A 46 -5.91 12.05 -8.29
N GLU A 47 -6.77 13.05 -8.51
CA GLU A 47 -6.67 14.05 -9.59
C GLU A 47 -5.26 14.64 -9.83
N ALA A 48 -4.54 14.99 -8.77
CA ALA A 48 -3.20 15.57 -8.89
C ALA A 48 -2.18 14.59 -9.51
N TYR A 49 -2.32 13.28 -9.25
CA TYR A 49 -1.33 12.27 -9.63
C TYR A 49 -1.24 12.08 -11.14
N TYR A 50 -2.30 12.42 -11.89
CA TYR A 50 -2.27 12.42 -13.35
C TYR A 50 -1.20 13.36 -13.94
N PHE A 51 -0.80 14.39 -13.18
CA PHE A 51 0.01 15.50 -13.67
C PHE A 51 1.30 15.71 -12.88
N ASN A 52 1.41 15.18 -11.65
CA ASN A 52 2.58 15.39 -10.79
C ASN A 52 3.35 14.11 -10.44
N SER A 53 2.81 12.93 -10.74
CA SER A 53 3.41 11.65 -10.36
C SER A 53 4.62 11.30 -11.25
N SER A 54 5.82 11.37 -10.68
CA SER A 54 7.07 11.02 -11.36
C SER A 54 7.05 9.61 -11.96
N HIS A 55 6.60 8.62 -11.19
CA HIS A 55 6.60 7.23 -11.64
C HIS A 55 5.56 6.96 -12.72
N LEU A 56 4.34 7.52 -12.59
CA LEU A 56 3.30 7.36 -13.61
C LEU A 56 3.70 8.05 -14.91
N LEU A 57 4.23 9.28 -14.84
CA LEU A 57 4.67 10.01 -16.02
C LEU A 57 5.85 9.29 -16.70
N ARG A 58 6.79 8.76 -15.92
CA ARG A 58 7.86 7.90 -16.46
C ARG A 58 7.31 6.66 -17.18
N HIS A 59 6.31 5.98 -16.62
CA HIS A 59 5.63 4.85 -17.28
C HIS A 59 5.04 5.24 -18.64
N ILE A 60 4.38 6.40 -18.70
CA ILE A 60 3.78 6.93 -19.92
C ILE A 60 4.87 7.24 -20.96
N ILE A 61 5.93 7.95 -20.58
CA ILE A 61 7.03 8.34 -21.49
C ILE A 61 7.77 7.10 -22.03
N ASN A 62 8.03 6.11 -21.18
CA ASN A 62 8.77 4.90 -21.56
C ASN A 62 8.06 4.09 -22.66
N SER A 63 6.75 4.28 -22.85
CA SER A 63 6.01 3.62 -23.94
C SER A 63 6.21 4.26 -25.33
N GLY A 64 6.91 5.40 -25.41
CA GLY A 64 7.17 6.11 -26.67
C GLY A 64 5.88 6.51 -27.38
N ASP A 65 5.78 6.22 -28.68
CA ASP A 65 4.62 6.55 -29.51
C ASP A 65 3.44 5.60 -29.32
N GLU A 66 3.61 4.47 -28.63
CA GLU A 66 2.52 3.54 -28.33
C GLU A 66 1.70 4.02 -27.11
N SER A 67 0.56 3.39 -26.85
CA SER A 67 -0.16 3.62 -25.60
C SER A 67 0.53 2.85 -24.48
N SER A 68 0.73 3.49 -23.34
CA SER A 68 1.18 2.82 -22.12
C SER A 68 0.13 1.87 -21.56
N PHE A 69 0.53 1.03 -20.61
CA PHE A 69 -0.41 0.15 -19.90
C PHE A 69 -1.46 0.94 -19.12
N PHE A 70 -1.07 2.04 -18.47
CA PHE A 70 -2.02 2.92 -17.79
C PHE A 70 -3.03 3.57 -18.74
N GLU A 71 -2.62 4.00 -19.94
CA GLU A 71 -3.56 4.57 -20.92
C GLU A 71 -4.58 3.55 -21.42
N GLU A 72 -4.14 2.33 -21.76
CA GLU A 72 -5.08 1.28 -22.16
C GLU A 72 -6.01 0.87 -21.01
N THR A 73 -5.52 0.94 -19.76
CA THR A 73 -6.33 0.76 -18.55
C THR A 73 -7.42 1.84 -18.45
N ALA A 74 -7.07 3.10 -18.70
CA ALA A 74 -8.02 4.21 -18.68
C ALA A 74 -9.06 4.10 -19.80
N ILE A 75 -8.64 3.81 -21.03
CA ILE A 75 -9.52 3.57 -22.18
C ILE A 75 -10.54 2.47 -21.87
N ALA A 76 -10.12 1.41 -21.18
CA ALA A 76 -11.00 0.32 -20.76
C ALA A 76 -11.95 0.66 -19.60
N GLY A 77 -11.79 1.81 -18.94
CA GLY A 77 -12.55 2.19 -17.75
C GLY A 77 -12.09 1.57 -16.45
N LEU A 78 -10.88 1.01 -16.43
CA LEU A 78 -10.29 0.38 -15.26
C LEU A 78 -9.45 1.35 -14.44
N ALA A 79 -9.07 2.50 -15.01
CA ALA A 79 -8.53 3.64 -14.27
C ALA A 79 -9.65 4.64 -14.00
N ILE A 80 -9.91 4.92 -12.73
CA ILE A 80 -11.03 5.71 -12.25
C ILE A 80 -10.51 7.03 -11.68
N PRO A 81 -10.81 8.18 -12.31
CA PRO A 81 -10.43 9.47 -11.76
C PRO A 81 -11.15 9.75 -10.45
N ALA A 82 -10.40 10.12 -9.40
CA ALA A 82 -10.94 10.63 -8.15
C ALA A 82 -10.79 12.17 -8.11
N ILE A 83 -11.87 12.87 -8.44
CA ILE A 83 -11.89 14.31 -8.77
C ILE A 83 -12.54 15.10 -7.64
N SER A 84 -11.94 16.23 -7.26
CA SER A 84 -12.46 17.09 -6.19
C SER A 84 -13.62 17.99 -6.61
N GLU A 85 -13.67 18.38 -7.88
CA GLU A 85 -14.66 19.31 -8.44
C GLU A 85 -15.67 18.58 -9.33
N THR A 86 -16.96 18.72 -9.01
CA THR A 86 -18.06 17.99 -9.68
C THR A 86 -18.41 18.52 -11.07
N GLY A 87 -17.99 19.74 -11.40
CA GLY A 87 -18.23 20.35 -12.71
C GLY A 87 -17.30 19.90 -13.84
N ILE A 88 -16.29 19.08 -13.53
CA ILE A 88 -15.24 18.67 -14.48
C ILE A 88 -15.69 17.45 -15.28
N ASN A 89 -15.68 17.56 -16.61
CA ASN A 89 -16.13 16.51 -17.53
C ASN A 89 -15.01 15.91 -18.39
N SER A 90 -13.80 16.46 -18.29
CA SER A 90 -12.59 15.94 -18.96
C SER A 90 -11.36 16.09 -18.07
N ILE A 91 -10.36 15.25 -18.31
CA ILE A 91 -9.02 15.37 -17.73
C ILE A 91 -8.31 16.63 -18.24
N ASN A 92 -8.60 17.09 -19.47
CA ASN A 92 -8.10 18.38 -19.92
C ASN A 92 -8.67 19.55 -19.10
N GLU A 93 -9.98 19.57 -18.85
CA GLU A 93 -10.59 20.55 -17.93
C GLU A 93 -10.01 20.43 -16.51
N LEU A 94 -9.77 19.20 -16.04
CA LEU A 94 -9.13 18.96 -14.74
C LEU A 94 -7.74 19.58 -14.66
N TYR A 95 -6.93 19.42 -15.70
CA TYR A 95 -5.62 20.05 -15.77
C TYR A 95 -5.73 21.57 -15.62
N HIS A 96 -6.64 22.20 -16.38
CA HIS A 96 -6.84 23.65 -16.31
C HIS A 96 -7.32 24.11 -14.94
N TYR A 97 -8.32 23.43 -14.36
CA TYR A 97 -8.81 23.74 -13.02
C TYR A 97 -7.69 23.65 -11.97
N LEU A 98 -6.91 22.55 -11.99
CA LEU A 98 -5.82 22.39 -11.03
C LEU A 98 -4.75 23.45 -11.25
N ALA A 99 -4.29 23.64 -12.50
CA ALA A 99 -3.19 24.52 -12.81
C ALA A 99 -3.51 25.99 -12.54
N TYR A 100 -4.69 26.47 -12.94
CA TYR A 100 -5.02 27.89 -12.93
C TYR A 100 -5.87 28.29 -11.72
N ASP A 101 -6.88 27.49 -11.36
CA ASP A 101 -7.84 27.89 -10.31
C ASP A 101 -7.37 27.42 -8.93
N LYS A 102 -6.95 26.15 -8.80
CA LYS A 102 -6.61 25.56 -7.50
C LYS A 102 -5.21 25.90 -7.03
N TYR A 103 -4.25 25.91 -7.95
CA TYR A 103 -2.83 26.17 -7.64
C TYR A 103 -2.33 27.53 -8.12
N ASP A 104 -3.20 28.42 -8.62
CA ASP A 104 -2.85 29.80 -8.98
C ASP A 104 -1.64 29.90 -9.92
N ASN A 105 -1.63 29.08 -10.96
CA ASN A 105 -0.55 28.96 -11.95
C ASN A 105 0.84 28.68 -11.34
N LYS A 106 0.90 28.06 -10.16
CA LYS A 106 2.15 27.60 -9.56
C LYS A 106 2.64 26.36 -10.28
N LYS A 107 3.38 26.63 -11.35
CA LYS A 107 3.99 25.69 -12.28
C LYS A 107 4.83 24.58 -11.61
N GLU A 108 5.37 24.88 -10.43
CA GLU A 108 6.21 23.99 -9.61
C GLU A 108 5.49 22.73 -9.07
N TYR A 109 4.16 22.70 -9.03
CA TYR A 109 3.41 21.52 -8.61
C TYR A 109 3.25 20.45 -9.69
N PHE A 110 3.77 20.72 -10.90
CA PHE A 110 3.56 19.87 -12.06
C PHE A 110 4.84 19.63 -12.85
N GLN A 111 4.93 18.48 -13.52
CA GLN A 111 6.08 18.14 -14.37
C GLN A 111 5.93 18.76 -15.77
N GLN A 112 6.11 20.07 -15.84
CA GLN A 112 5.76 20.87 -17.02
C GLN A 112 6.49 20.51 -18.31
N GLU A 113 7.72 20.00 -18.20
CA GLU A 113 8.54 19.61 -19.36
C GLU A 113 7.84 18.58 -20.25
N LEU A 114 6.86 17.86 -19.70
CA LEU A 114 6.09 16.86 -20.43
C LEU A 114 4.85 17.43 -21.11
N PHE A 115 4.30 18.54 -20.60
CA PHE A 115 3.01 19.06 -21.03
C PHE A 115 3.00 19.68 -22.42
N GLU A 116 4.16 20.12 -22.91
CA GLU A 116 4.28 20.69 -24.26
C GLU A 116 4.58 19.62 -25.33
N SER A 117 4.58 18.33 -24.95
CA SER A 117 4.87 17.24 -25.87
C SER A 117 3.60 16.67 -26.51
N ALA A 118 3.68 16.34 -27.81
CA ALA A 118 2.61 15.60 -28.50
C ALA A 118 2.26 14.26 -27.81
N ARG A 119 3.22 13.72 -27.04
CA ARG A 119 3.02 12.52 -26.24
C ARG A 119 2.05 12.73 -25.09
N PHE A 120 2.11 13.89 -24.44
CA PHE A 120 1.21 14.26 -23.37
C PHE A 120 -0.20 14.56 -23.89
N ASP A 121 -0.33 15.24 -25.04
CA ASP A 121 -1.63 15.44 -25.69
C ASP A 121 -2.33 14.10 -25.98
N LYS A 122 -1.57 13.11 -26.47
CA LYS A 122 -2.07 11.76 -26.69
C LYS A 122 -2.53 11.10 -25.38
N TYR A 123 -1.73 11.25 -24.32
CA TYR A 123 -2.08 10.74 -22.99
C TYR A 123 -3.39 11.34 -22.48
N ILE A 124 -3.54 12.67 -22.48
CA ILE A 124 -4.77 13.34 -22.05
C ILE A 124 -5.97 12.89 -22.88
N LYS A 125 -5.82 12.81 -24.21
CA LYS A 125 -6.88 12.33 -25.10
C LYS A 125 -7.32 10.90 -24.77
N ASN A 126 -6.38 10.00 -24.46
CA ASN A 126 -6.69 8.62 -24.09
C ASN A 126 -7.46 8.55 -22.76
N LEU A 127 -7.08 9.38 -21.77
CA LEU A 127 -7.80 9.45 -20.50
C LEU A 127 -9.20 10.04 -20.67
N ASP A 128 -9.34 11.11 -21.45
CA ASP A 128 -10.63 11.73 -21.78
C ASP A 128 -11.56 10.75 -22.45
N PHE A 129 -11.04 9.97 -23.40
CA PHE A 129 -11.81 8.91 -24.06
C PHE A 129 -12.34 7.89 -23.05
N GLY A 130 -11.49 7.44 -22.13
CA GLY A 130 -11.88 6.51 -21.06
C GLY A 130 -12.97 7.07 -20.16
N LEU A 131 -12.77 8.30 -19.67
CA LEU A 131 -13.72 9.01 -18.80
C LEU A 131 -15.07 9.23 -19.50
N ALA A 132 -15.07 9.73 -20.73
CA ALA A 132 -16.29 9.99 -21.49
C ALA A 132 -17.08 8.71 -21.82
N THR A 133 -16.39 7.61 -22.10
CA THR A 133 -17.03 6.33 -22.47
C THR A 133 -17.67 5.64 -21.27
N LYS A 134 -17.07 5.78 -20.08
CA LYS A 134 -17.44 4.98 -18.90
C LYS A 134 -18.20 5.77 -17.86
N ASN A 135 -18.04 7.10 -17.85
CA ASN A 135 -18.65 8.02 -16.90
C ASN A 135 -18.51 7.51 -15.45
N ASN A 136 -17.30 7.10 -15.09
CA ASN A 136 -16.99 6.35 -13.88
C ASN A 136 -16.19 7.16 -12.84
N ALA A 137 -16.05 8.48 -13.01
CA ALA A 137 -15.35 9.32 -12.05
C ALA A 137 -15.98 9.21 -10.65
N ILE A 138 -15.13 9.25 -9.62
CA ILE A 138 -15.53 9.30 -8.22
C ILE A 138 -15.24 10.71 -7.73
N PHE A 139 -16.25 11.38 -7.18
CA PHE A 139 -16.08 12.70 -6.62
C PHE A 139 -15.69 12.65 -5.15
N TRP A 140 -14.83 13.56 -4.73
CA TRP A 140 -14.42 13.66 -3.34
C TRP A 140 -15.63 14.00 -2.47
N PRO A 141 -15.89 13.24 -1.38
CA PRO A 141 -16.88 13.68 -0.41
C PRO A 141 -16.41 14.95 0.30
N GLU A 142 -17.36 15.72 0.82
CA GLU A 142 -17.05 16.84 1.70
C GLU A 142 -16.29 16.36 2.96
N GLY A 143 -15.41 17.21 3.48
CA GLY A 143 -14.74 16.96 4.76
C GLY A 143 -13.67 15.86 4.76
N ILE A 144 -13.02 15.56 3.62
CA ILE A 144 -11.85 14.65 3.58
C ILE A 144 -10.77 15.07 4.59
N GLY A 145 -10.45 16.36 4.66
CA GLY A 145 -9.43 16.88 5.58
C GLY A 145 -9.88 16.84 7.04
N ILE A 146 -11.18 16.92 7.34
CA ILE A 146 -11.72 16.65 8.69
C ILE A 146 -11.51 15.18 9.06
N GLY A 147 -11.78 14.27 8.12
CA GLY A 147 -11.50 12.85 8.30
C GLY A 147 -10.03 12.60 8.63
N TYR A 148 -9.13 13.22 7.86
CA TYR A 148 -7.70 13.11 8.09
C TYR A 148 -7.27 13.70 9.44
N GLU A 149 -7.79 14.88 9.82
CA GLU A 149 -7.55 15.48 11.14
C GLU A 149 -7.94 14.52 12.26
N ASN A 150 -9.17 13.99 12.22
CA ASN A 150 -9.68 13.07 13.23
C ASN A 150 -8.85 11.79 13.30
N PHE A 151 -8.43 11.26 12.15
CA PHE A 151 -7.57 10.09 12.08
C PHE A 151 -6.21 10.36 12.73
N ILE A 152 -5.57 11.49 12.44
CA ILE A 152 -4.28 11.84 13.05
C ILE A 152 -4.43 12.08 14.55
N ARG A 153 -5.46 12.82 15.00
CA ARG A 153 -5.71 13.03 16.43
C ARG A 153 -5.92 11.71 17.18
N LYS A 154 -6.73 10.81 16.61
CA LYS A 154 -7.02 9.50 17.22
C LYS A 154 -5.77 8.64 17.37
N ASN A 155 -4.81 8.72 16.44
CA ASN A 155 -3.67 7.79 16.43
C ASN A 155 -2.38 8.41 17.01
N PHE A 156 -2.16 9.71 16.84
CA PHE A 156 -0.89 10.38 17.18
C PHE A 156 -0.97 11.37 18.34
N TYR A 157 -2.16 11.93 18.62
CA TYR A 157 -2.34 12.92 19.68
C TYR A 157 -2.63 12.26 21.03
N LYS A 158 -1.70 11.39 21.45
CA LYS A 158 -1.71 10.66 22.71
C LYS A 158 -0.39 10.87 23.43
N GLN A 159 -0.43 10.82 24.76
CA GLN A 159 0.78 10.80 25.58
C GLN A 159 1.52 9.46 25.40
N GLU A 160 0.80 8.37 25.65
CA GLU A 160 1.34 7.02 25.49
C GLU A 160 1.43 6.60 24.02
N PRO A 161 2.51 5.89 23.61
CA PRO A 161 2.61 5.31 22.29
C PRO A 161 1.53 4.24 22.06
N PRO A 162 1.13 4.02 20.79
CA PRO A 162 0.41 2.81 20.41
C PRO A 162 1.29 1.58 20.66
N GLN A 163 0.75 0.38 20.43
CA GLN A 163 1.56 -0.84 20.47
C GLN A 163 2.55 -0.82 19.30
N LEU A 164 3.76 -0.32 19.55
CA LEU A 164 4.84 -0.27 18.59
C LEU A 164 5.61 -1.60 18.56
N PRO A 165 6.24 -1.96 17.43
CA PRO A 165 7.22 -3.03 17.40
C PRO A 165 8.33 -2.79 18.44
N GLN A 166 8.79 -3.85 19.09
CA GLN A 166 9.81 -3.76 20.14
C GLN A 166 11.04 -2.96 19.69
N GLY A 167 11.45 -1.97 20.47
CA GLY A 167 12.63 -1.14 20.18
C GLY A 167 12.36 0.06 19.27
N GLN A 168 11.09 0.46 19.12
CA GLN A 168 10.67 1.63 18.34
C GLN A 168 10.05 2.76 19.16
N GLU A 169 10.04 2.62 20.48
CA GLU A 169 9.53 3.62 21.43
C GLU A 169 10.25 4.97 21.23
N TRP A 170 11.54 4.94 20.88
CA TRP A 170 12.33 6.12 20.58
C TRP A 170 11.77 6.96 19.41
N ILE A 171 11.04 6.37 18.46
CA ILE A 171 10.42 7.11 17.35
C ILE A 171 9.28 7.98 17.89
N TRP A 172 8.52 7.46 18.85
CA TRP A 172 7.42 8.18 19.47
C TRP A 172 7.90 9.38 20.28
N GLU A 173 9.03 9.21 20.96
CA GLU A 173 9.73 10.27 21.69
C GLU A 173 10.26 11.34 20.73
N GLU A 174 11.03 10.94 19.71
CA GLU A 174 11.62 11.90 18.74
C GLU A 174 10.55 12.66 17.93
N SER A 175 9.37 12.06 17.74
CA SER A 175 8.27 12.67 16.97
C SER A 175 7.35 13.56 17.81
N GLU A 176 7.59 13.75 19.11
CA GLU A 176 6.68 14.49 20.00
C GLU A 176 6.35 15.91 19.48
N LEU A 177 7.36 16.67 19.06
CA LEU A 177 7.17 18.01 18.51
C LEU A 177 6.36 18.01 17.21
N TRP A 178 6.52 16.98 16.39
CA TRP A 178 5.79 16.82 15.13
C TRP A 178 4.33 16.43 15.35
N ARG A 179 4.09 15.52 16.31
CA ARG A 179 2.75 15.07 16.70
C ARG A 179 1.93 16.17 17.37
N ASN A 180 2.59 17.10 18.06
CA ASN A 180 1.93 18.15 18.84
C ASN A 180 2.03 19.53 18.17
N SER A 181 3.17 20.20 18.34
CA SER A 181 3.34 21.60 17.92
C SER A 181 3.20 21.79 16.41
N CYS A 182 3.84 20.92 15.61
CA CYS A 182 3.74 21.03 14.15
C CYS A 182 2.33 20.72 13.65
N PHE A 183 1.67 19.75 14.29
CA PHE A 183 0.28 19.41 13.99
C PHE A 183 -0.67 20.60 14.22
N GLU A 184 -0.57 21.28 15.37
CA GLU A 184 -1.43 22.43 15.66
C GLU A 184 -1.14 23.63 14.75
N GLU A 185 0.14 23.90 14.42
CA GLU A 185 0.49 24.91 13.42
C GLU A 185 -0.12 24.58 12.04
N ALA A 186 0.01 23.32 11.61
CA ALA A 186 -0.53 22.85 10.34
C ALA A 186 -2.07 22.95 10.29
N LEU A 187 -2.75 22.69 11.40
CA LEU A 187 -4.20 22.83 11.49
C LEU A 187 -4.63 24.30 11.38
N ILE A 188 -3.95 25.20 12.09
CA ILE A 188 -4.19 26.65 12.00
C ILE A 188 -4.01 27.12 10.55
N ASN A 189 -2.92 26.70 9.88
CA ASN A 189 -2.65 27.10 8.50
C ASN A 189 -3.63 26.48 7.51
N SER A 190 -4.08 25.25 7.73
CA SER A 190 -5.12 24.62 6.90
C SER A 190 -6.44 25.41 6.97
N LYS A 191 -6.84 25.84 8.17
CA LYS A 191 -8.07 26.63 8.40
C LYS A 191 -8.03 28.05 7.82
N LYS A 192 -6.84 28.61 7.58
CA LYS A 192 -6.69 29.89 6.86
C LYS A 192 -7.02 29.76 5.37
N ILE A 193 -6.80 28.57 4.80
CA ILE A 193 -7.08 28.31 3.38
C ILE A 193 -8.54 27.89 3.19
N ASP A 194 -9.03 27.05 4.09
CA ASP A 194 -10.42 26.60 4.10
C ASP A 194 -10.86 26.38 5.56
N SER A 195 -11.71 27.28 6.06
CA SER A 195 -12.13 27.28 7.46
C SER A 195 -12.86 26.01 7.88
N ASN A 196 -13.44 25.28 6.93
CA ASN A 196 -14.23 24.07 7.18
C ASN A 196 -13.53 22.79 6.68
N GLY A 197 -12.36 22.90 6.05
CA GLY A 197 -11.70 21.79 5.36
C GLY A 197 -10.98 20.78 6.26
N GLY A 198 -10.73 21.11 7.54
CA GLY A 198 -9.92 20.30 8.45
C GLY A 198 -8.41 20.37 8.15
N LEU A 199 -7.66 19.29 8.41
CA LEU A 199 -6.22 19.24 8.21
C LEU A 199 -5.85 18.92 6.75
N ARG A 200 -4.96 19.71 6.16
CA ARG A 200 -4.33 19.42 4.86
C ARG A 200 -2.96 18.79 5.07
N ARG A 201 -2.71 17.62 4.47
CA ARG A 201 -1.43 16.89 4.56
C ARG A 201 -0.22 17.76 4.22
N GLY A 202 -0.30 18.55 3.15
CA GLY A 202 0.79 19.46 2.75
C GLY A 202 1.16 20.47 3.84
N GLN A 203 0.20 20.96 4.62
CA GLN A 203 0.47 21.91 5.72
C GLN A 203 1.19 21.23 6.89
N LEU A 204 0.87 19.96 7.17
CA LEU A 204 1.59 19.17 8.17
C LEU A 204 3.04 18.96 7.76
N PHE A 205 3.26 18.61 6.50
CA PHE A 205 4.59 18.45 5.93
C PHE A 205 5.40 19.74 5.96
N SER A 206 4.81 20.87 5.58
CA SER A 206 5.47 22.18 5.64
C SER A 206 5.80 22.61 7.07
N SER A 207 4.96 22.31 8.06
CA SER A 207 5.26 22.63 9.46
C SER A 207 6.41 21.76 10.01
N ILE A 208 6.40 20.45 9.74
CA ILE A 208 7.52 19.57 10.13
C ILE A 208 8.82 19.98 9.43
N ALA A 209 8.76 20.31 8.14
CA ALA A 209 9.92 20.79 7.38
C ALA A 209 10.52 22.06 8.00
N LYS A 210 9.68 23.01 8.40
CA LYS A 210 10.12 24.23 9.10
C LYS A 210 10.81 23.90 10.43
N GLU A 211 10.25 22.97 11.19
CA GLU A 211 10.81 22.56 12.48
C GLU A 211 12.20 21.94 12.34
N VAL A 212 12.44 21.14 11.29
CA VAL A 212 13.77 20.57 11.03
C VAL A 212 14.72 21.51 10.27
N GLY A 213 14.36 22.80 10.14
CA GLY A 213 15.23 23.86 9.63
C GLY A 213 15.16 24.13 8.13
N VAL A 214 14.15 23.59 7.43
CA VAL A 214 13.96 23.85 5.99
C VAL A 214 13.42 25.27 5.78
N LYS A 215 14.22 26.13 5.15
CA LYS A 215 13.80 27.47 4.71
C LYS A 215 12.87 27.35 3.50
N ASN A 216 11.80 28.15 3.44
CA ASN A 216 10.76 28.09 2.40
C ASN A 216 10.00 26.75 2.37
N SER A 217 9.64 26.22 3.54
CA SER A 217 9.00 24.91 3.73
C SER A 217 7.68 24.69 2.96
N GLU A 218 7.09 25.76 2.41
CA GLU A 218 5.89 25.71 1.55
C GLU A 218 6.16 25.09 0.16
N LYS A 219 7.45 24.92 -0.23
CA LYS A 219 7.85 24.47 -1.57
C LYS A 219 8.23 22.99 -1.67
N TYR A 220 8.21 22.24 -0.57
CA TYR A 220 8.83 20.91 -0.52
C TYR A 220 7.75 19.81 -0.56
N HIS A 221 7.84 18.94 -1.57
CA HIS A 221 7.00 17.75 -1.72
C HIS A 221 7.75 16.44 -1.48
N SER A 222 9.08 16.48 -1.53
CA SER A 222 9.96 15.33 -1.37
C SER A 222 10.46 15.22 0.07
N ILE A 223 10.26 14.05 0.66
CA ILE A 223 10.79 13.71 1.99
C ILE A 223 12.33 13.73 1.98
N ASN A 224 12.99 13.32 0.90
CA ASN A 224 14.45 13.28 0.85
C ASN A 224 15.05 14.69 1.00
N GLN A 225 14.45 15.71 0.40
CA GLN A 225 14.92 17.10 0.58
C GLN A 225 14.90 17.55 2.05
N ILE A 226 13.88 17.12 2.80
CA ILE A 226 13.75 17.41 4.23
C ILE A 226 14.74 16.56 5.03
N LEU A 227 14.88 15.28 4.68
CA LEU A 227 15.80 14.35 5.36
C LEU A 227 17.26 14.73 5.18
N GLU A 228 17.67 15.24 4.01
CA GLU A 228 19.01 15.77 3.76
C GLU A 228 19.40 16.84 4.79
N LEU A 229 18.45 17.70 5.18
CA LEU A 229 18.67 18.75 6.16
C LEU A 229 18.62 18.24 7.61
N ALA A 230 17.90 17.14 7.86
CA ALA A 230 17.88 16.44 9.15
C ALA A 230 19.10 15.52 9.37
N LYS A 231 19.92 15.25 8.35
CA LYS A 231 21.12 14.37 8.41
C LYS A 231 22.11 14.64 9.53
N PRO A 232 22.34 15.89 10.00
CA PRO A 232 23.25 16.14 11.13
C PRO A 232 22.85 15.38 12.41
N ASN A 233 21.59 14.96 12.53
CA ASN A 233 21.11 14.08 13.59
C ASN A 233 20.53 12.78 13.00
N PRO A 234 21.33 11.68 12.93
CA PRO A 234 20.88 10.40 12.35
C PRO A 234 19.65 9.80 13.03
N LYS A 235 19.49 10.03 14.34
CA LYS A 235 18.33 9.54 15.10
C LYS A 235 17.07 10.27 14.64
N THR A 236 17.08 11.60 14.62
CA THR A 236 15.96 12.42 14.13
C THR A 236 15.65 12.15 12.67
N SER A 237 16.65 12.02 11.80
CA SER A 237 16.44 11.67 10.39
C SER A 237 15.73 10.31 10.23
N SER A 238 16.14 9.32 11.02
CA SER A 238 15.52 7.98 11.00
C SER A 238 14.10 7.99 11.56
N ALA A 239 13.85 8.71 12.67
CA ALA A 239 12.51 8.90 13.21
C ALA A 239 11.60 9.61 12.22
N LEU A 240 12.09 10.68 11.58
CA LEU A 240 11.33 11.45 10.61
C LEU A 240 10.92 10.59 9.42
N ARG A 241 11.82 9.77 8.89
CA ARG A 241 11.49 8.86 7.78
C ARG A 241 10.35 7.92 8.13
N ILE A 242 10.38 7.32 9.32
CA ILE A 242 9.35 6.37 9.74
C ILE A 242 8.04 7.12 10.05
N PHE A 243 8.10 8.23 10.77
CA PHE A 243 6.93 9.05 11.08
C PHE A 243 6.24 9.57 9.80
N TRP A 244 7.01 10.00 8.80
CA TRP A 244 6.47 10.42 7.51
C TRP A 244 5.75 9.30 6.77
N SER A 245 6.29 8.07 6.80
CA SER A 245 5.61 6.88 6.29
C SER A 245 4.24 6.72 6.96
N TRP A 246 4.17 6.83 8.29
CA TRP A 246 2.90 6.72 9.02
C TRP A 246 1.88 7.82 8.65
N LEU A 247 2.34 9.06 8.43
CA LEU A 247 1.48 10.15 7.98
C LEU A 247 0.90 9.92 6.58
N ASN A 248 1.71 9.38 5.66
CA ASN A 248 1.26 9.00 4.32
C ASN A 248 0.26 7.85 4.37
N GLN A 249 0.55 6.79 5.12
CA GLN A 249 -0.38 5.67 5.29
C GLN A 249 -1.72 6.14 5.86
N SER A 250 -1.70 7.00 6.87
CA SER A 250 -2.90 7.61 7.44
C SER A 250 -3.72 8.38 6.41
N TYR A 251 -3.04 9.08 5.50
CA TYR A 251 -3.71 9.82 4.43
C TYR A 251 -4.35 8.88 3.42
N HIS A 252 -3.63 7.86 2.92
CA HIS A 252 -4.17 6.91 1.96
C HIS A 252 -5.30 6.05 2.54
N ILE A 253 -5.21 5.66 3.80
CA ILE A 253 -6.28 4.95 4.51
C ILE A 253 -7.53 5.84 4.58
N ASN A 254 -7.42 7.05 5.15
CA ASN A 254 -8.56 7.95 5.27
C ASN A 254 -9.18 8.28 3.89
N PHE A 255 -8.34 8.60 2.89
CA PHE A 255 -8.81 8.94 1.55
C PHE A 255 -9.55 7.77 0.91
N SER A 256 -8.99 6.56 1.00
CA SER A 256 -9.61 5.35 0.44
C SER A 256 -10.93 5.04 1.15
N GLU A 257 -10.98 5.07 2.48
CA GLU A 257 -12.20 4.83 3.25
C GLU A 257 -13.31 5.82 2.89
N LYS A 258 -12.97 7.11 2.76
CA LYS A 258 -13.94 8.16 2.39
C LYS A 258 -14.51 7.95 0.99
N LEU A 259 -13.75 7.37 0.07
CA LEU A 259 -14.17 7.08 -1.30
C LEU A 259 -14.76 5.67 -1.48
N GLY A 260 -14.82 4.85 -0.44
CA GLY A 260 -15.23 3.45 -0.56
C GLY A 260 -14.24 2.57 -1.35
N LEU A 261 -12.97 2.96 -1.39
CA LEU A 261 -11.88 2.28 -2.08
C LEU A 261 -11.09 1.36 -1.12
N VAL A 262 -10.24 0.52 -1.68
CA VAL A 262 -9.21 -0.20 -0.93
C VAL A 262 -7.92 0.63 -0.95
N ALA A 263 -7.36 0.90 0.23
CA ALA A 263 -6.04 1.53 0.32
C ALA A 263 -4.95 0.56 -0.14
N ASP A 264 -4.14 0.99 -1.11
CA ASP A 264 -2.84 0.40 -1.38
C ASP A 264 -1.79 1.07 -0.48
N LEU A 265 -0.94 0.28 0.16
CA LEU A 265 0.08 0.72 1.12
C LEU A 265 1.45 0.17 0.72
N PRO A 266 2.05 0.70 -0.36
CA PRO A 266 3.24 0.14 -1.00
C PRO A 266 4.51 0.20 -0.14
N ASN A 267 4.59 1.15 0.78
CA ASN A 267 5.72 1.32 1.70
C ASN A 267 5.51 0.62 3.05
N TYR A 268 4.47 -0.22 3.18
CA TYR A 268 4.17 -0.91 4.43
C TYR A 268 5.31 -1.85 4.83
N ASN A 269 5.78 -1.69 6.07
CA ASN A 269 6.80 -2.51 6.69
C ASN A 269 6.29 -3.01 8.04
N PRO A 270 5.99 -4.32 8.19
CA PRO A 270 5.45 -4.87 9.44
C PRO A 270 6.41 -4.75 10.63
N ASN A 271 7.70 -4.53 10.38
CA ASN A 271 8.66 -4.30 11.44
C ASN A 271 8.73 -2.85 11.88
N LYS A 272 8.13 -1.89 11.15
CA LYS A 272 8.25 -0.44 11.41
C LYS A 272 6.91 0.29 11.50
N ASP A 273 5.85 -0.30 10.99
CA ASP A 273 4.56 0.35 10.87
C ASP A 273 3.53 -0.30 11.78
N PHE A 274 2.98 0.49 12.71
CA PHE A 274 1.98 0.01 13.66
C PHE A 274 0.54 0.22 13.15
N LEU A 275 0.31 1.24 12.31
CA LEU A 275 -1.04 1.68 11.93
C LEU A 275 -1.87 0.58 11.28
N VAL A 276 -1.26 -0.12 10.33
CA VAL A 276 -1.95 -1.17 9.57
C VAL A 276 -2.24 -2.36 10.47
N ASP A 277 -1.34 -2.70 11.39
CA ASP A 277 -1.53 -3.79 12.33
C ASP A 277 -2.60 -3.46 13.39
N GLU A 278 -2.63 -2.22 13.88
CA GLU A 278 -3.67 -1.75 14.80
C GLU A 278 -5.06 -1.75 14.15
N LEU A 279 -5.16 -1.33 12.88
CA LEU A 279 -6.41 -1.42 12.10
C LEU A 279 -6.84 -2.88 11.89
N LYS A 280 -5.89 -3.79 11.66
CA LYS A 280 -6.17 -5.23 11.51
C LYS A 280 -6.61 -5.91 12.81
N ILE A 281 -6.06 -5.50 13.95
CA ILE A 281 -6.42 -6.06 15.26
C ILE A 281 -7.85 -5.62 15.63
N ASN A 282 -8.17 -4.34 15.44
CA ASN A 282 -9.47 -3.77 15.81
C ASN A 282 -10.63 -4.23 14.91
N SER A 283 -10.33 -4.79 13.73
CA SER A 283 -11.33 -5.31 12.78
C SER A 283 -11.58 -6.81 12.90
N LYS A 284 -10.78 -7.54 13.71
CA LYS A 284 -11.02 -8.96 13.96
C LYS A 284 -12.12 -9.15 14.99
N ASN A 285 -13.20 -9.82 14.59
CA ASN A 285 -14.12 -10.41 15.55
C ASN A 285 -13.38 -11.57 16.26
N PRO A 286 -13.30 -11.61 17.60
CA PRO A 286 -12.57 -12.65 18.32
C PRO A 286 -13.10 -14.07 18.10
N ASN A 287 -14.28 -14.22 17.50
CA ASN A 287 -14.89 -15.50 17.12
C ASN A 287 -14.54 -15.96 15.69
N ASP A 288 -13.90 -15.13 14.87
CA ASP A 288 -13.41 -15.55 13.57
C ASP A 288 -12.08 -16.27 13.76
N GLY A 289 -12.15 -17.60 13.89
CA GLY A 289 -10.98 -18.45 13.74
C GLY A 289 -10.38 -18.23 12.36
N SER A 290 -9.45 -17.29 12.23
CA SER A 290 -8.85 -16.93 10.94
C SER A 290 -8.00 -18.08 10.46
N SER A 291 -8.56 -18.92 9.59
CA SER A 291 -7.80 -19.89 8.82
C SER A 291 -6.93 -19.11 7.83
N PHE A 292 -5.62 -19.12 8.06
CA PHE A 292 -4.65 -18.62 7.10
C PHE A 292 -4.34 -19.74 6.11
N HIS A 293 -4.55 -19.48 4.82
CA HIS A 293 -4.13 -20.42 3.77
C HIS A 293 -2.89 -19.88 3.09
N HIS A 294 -1.85 -20.70 2.99
CA HIS A 294 -0.62 -20.36 2.30
C HIS A 294 -0.45 -21.23 1.06
N PHE A 295 -0.39 -20.59 -0.10
CA PHE A 295 -0.17 -21.26 -1.38
C PHE A 295 1.10 -20.72 -2.04
N LEU A 296 1.70 -21.53 -2.91
CA LEU A 296 2.76 -21.08 -3.80
C LEU A 296 2.21 -21.11 -5.22
N VAL A 297 2.05 -19.95 -5.83
CA VAL A 297 1.42 -19.80 -7.16
C VAL A 297 2.40 -19.19 -8.15
N ASP A 298 2.24 -19.53 -9.43
CA ASP A 298 2.96 -18.89 -10.52
C ASP A 298 2.23 -17.62 -10.95
N ALA A 299 2.93 -16.48 -10.91
CA ALA A 299 2.42 -15.19 -11.35
C ALA A 299 3.31 -14.64 -12.48
N PRO A 300 2.77 -13.85 -13.43
CA PRO A 300 3.58 -13.18 -14.43
C PRO A 300 4.59 -12.23 -13.76
N SER A 301 5.83 -12.22 -14.25
CA SER A 301 6.83 -11.26 -13.76
C SER A 301 6.60 -9.88 -14.38
N THR A 302 6.94 -8.81 -13.67
CA THR A 302 6.79 -7.44 -14.20
C THR A 302 7.66 -7.18 -15.41
N GLU A 303 8.88 -7.73 -15.45
CA GLU A 303 9.72 -7.73 -16.65
C GLU A 303 9.00 -8.35 -17.86
N TYR A 304 8.26 -9.44 -17.64
CA TYR A 304 7.44 -10.05 -18.69
C TYR A 304 6.29 -9.12 -19.08
N LEU A 305 5.53 -8.59 -18.12
CA LEU A 305 4.36 -7.73 -18.37
C LEU A 305 4.73 -6.45 -19.14
N LEU A 306 5.82 -5.79 -18.77
CA LEU A 306 6.38 -4.62 -19.47
C LEU A 306 6.72 -4.91 -20.94
N SER A 307 6.94 -6.18 -21.29
CA SER A 307 7.32 -6.61 -22.62
C SER A 307 6.14 -7.08 -23.49
N VAL A 308 4.93 -7.15 -22.92
CA VAL A 308 3.70 -7.51 -23.62
C VAL A 308 2.98 -6.24 -24.06
N ASN A 309 2.40 -6.27 -25.27
CA ASN A 309 1.59 -5.16 -25.75
C ASN A 309 0.44 -4.84 -24.76
N PRO A 310 0.35 -3.60 -24.24
CA PRO A 310 -0.66 -3.17 -23.28
C PRO A 310 -2.11 -3.55 -23.61
N LYS A 311 -2.52 -3.35 -24.86
CA LYS A 311 -3.89 -3.66 -25.31
C LYS A 311 -4.21 -5.14 -25.20
N LYS A 312 -3.23 -6.03 -25.44
CA LYS A 312 -3.42 -7.48 -25.25
C LYS A 312 -3.63 -7.84 -23.79
N LEU A 313 -2.87 -7.24 -22.87
CA LEU A 313 -3.04 -7.45 -21.43
C LEU A 313 -4.44 -7.03 -20.98
N ILE A 314 -4.89 -5.85 -21.41
CA ILE A 314 -6.23 -5.35 -21.07
C ILE A 314 -7.33 -6.21 -21.68
N ASN A 315 -7.18 -6.68 -22.93
CA ASN A 315 -8.15 -7.60 -23.52
C ASN A 315 -8.24 -8.93 -22.76
N THR A 316 -7.11 -9.49 -22.30
CA THR A 316 -7.11 -10.68 -21.45
C THR A 316 -7.76 -10.41 -20.08
N ARG A 317 -7.53 -9.24 -19.49
CA ARG A 317 -8.19 -8.78 -18.26
C ARG A 317 -9.71 -8.62 -18.40
N LEU A 318 -10.21 -8.38 -19.60
CA LEU A 318 -11.64 -8.28 -19.92
C LEU A 318 -12.21 -9.59 -20.50
N GLY A 319 -11.42 -10.66 -20.53
CA GLY A 319 -11.80 -11.96 -21.05
C GLY A 319 -12.34 -12.92 -19.99
N SER A 320 -12.82 -14.07 -20.42
CA SER A 320 -13.52 -15.05 -19.56
C SER A 320 -12.65 -15.61 -18.43
N ALA A 321 -11.35 -15.81 -18.63
CA ALA A 321 -10.48 -16.31 -17.56
C ALA A 321 -10.33 -15.30 -16.42
N ALA A 322 -10.35 -14.00 -16.72
CA ALA A 322 -10.38 -12.96 -15.70
C ALA A 322 -11.72 -12.99 -14.96
N ASP A 323 -12.84 -13.16 -15.67
CA ASP A 323 -14.17 -13.27 -15.05
C ASP A 323 -14.23 -14.45 -14.06
N ASP A 324 -13.79 -15.64 -14.46
CA ASP A 324 -13.71 -16.84 -13.60
C ASP A 324 -12.83 -16.58 -12.35
N TYR A 325 -11.70 -15.88 -12.55
CA TYR A 325 -10.84 -15.45 -11.46
C TYR A 325 -11.57 -14.50 -10.49
N PHE A 326 -12.24 -13.46 -10.98
CA PHE A 326 -12.94 -12.50 -10.13
C PHE A 326 -14.18 -13.06 -9.44
N GLU A 327 -14.86 -14.02 -10.06
CA GLU A 327 -15.98 -14.74 -9.45
C GLU A 327 -15.49 -15.65 -8.31
N SER A 328 -14.45 -16.44 -8.54
CA SER A 328 -13.86 -17.30 -7.50
C SER A 328 -13.27 -16.48 -6.35
N LEU A 329 -12.69 -15.31 -6.65
CA LEU A 329 -12.25 -14.34 -5.67
C LEU A 329 -13.40 -13.87 -4.78
N ASN A 330 -14.48 -13.39 -5.40
CA ASN A 330 -15.66 -12.94 -4.67
C ASN A 330 -16.27 -14.08 -3.82
N ALA A 331 -16.29 -15.32 -4.33
CA ALA A 331 -16.77 -16.48 -3.60
C ALA A 331 -15.92 -16.77 -2.35
N PHE A 332 -14.59 -16.71 -2.47
CA PHE A 332 -13.68 -16.85 -1.33
C PHE A 332 -13.87 -15.75 -0.30
N GLN A 333 -13.96 -14.48 -0.72
CA GLN A 333 -14.16 -13.35 0.18
C GLN A 333 -15.46 -13.44 0.98
N ASN A 334 -16.54 -13.92 0.36
CA ASN A 334 -17.85 -14.05 1.01
C ASN A 334 -17.98 -15.31 1.88
N SER A 335 -17.16 -16.33 1.67
CA SER A 335 -17.24 -17.62 2.39
C SER A 335 -15.86 -18.29 2.43
N PRO A 336 -14.92 -17.76 3.22
CA PRO A 336 -13.54 -18.24 3.26
C PRO A 336 -13.47 -19.63 3.91
N ASN A 337 -13.17 -20.64 3.11
CA ASN A 337 -12.96 -22.03 3.54
C ASN A 337 -12.02 -22.76 2.57
N ASP A 338 -11.60 -23.99 2.89
CA ASP A 338 -10.65 -24.75 2.07
C ASP A 338 -11.12 -24.95 0.63
N SER A 339 -12.42 -25.18 0.42
CA SER A 339 -12.99 -25.42 -0.90
C SER A 339 -12.96 -24.16 -1.77
N THR A 340 -13.38 -23.03 -1.22
CA THR A 340 -13.35 -21.74 -1.93
C THR A 340 -11.91 -21.26 -2.16
N ALA A 341 -10.99 -21.53 -1.22
CA ALA A 341 -9.58 -21.22 -1.35
C ALA A 341 -8.91 -22.00 -2.50
N GLN A 342 -9.12 -23.32 -2.55
CA GLN A 342 -8.58 -24.16 -3.62
C GLN A 342 -9.14 -23.78 -4.99
N HIS A 343 -10.44 -23.47 -5.07
CA HIS A 343 -11.06 -23.02 -6.30
C HIS A 343 -10.47 -21.69 -6.79
N PHE A 344 -10.33 -20.72 -5.90
CA PHE A 344 -9.71 -19.43 -6.19
C PHE A 344 -8.25 -19.59 -6.67
N VAL A 345 -7.44 -20.40 -6.00
CA VAL A 345 -6.03 -20.65 -6.40
C VAL A 345 -5.95 -21.24 -7.80
N LYS A 346 -6.83 -22.18 -8.14
CA LYS A 346 -6.91 -22.76 -9.48
C LYS A 346 -7.21 -21.68 -10.53
N GLN A 347 -8.25 -20.86 -10.31
CA GLN A 347 -8.61 -19.82 -11.28
C GLN A 347 -7.53 -18.73 -11.41
N TYR A 348 -6.85 -18.38 -10.31
CA TYR A 348 -5.69 -17.49 -10.35
C TYR A 348 -4.58 -18.04 -11.24
N GLN A 349 -4.27 -19.35 -11.13
CA GLN A 349 -3.25 -20.00 -11.95
C GLN A 349 -3.65 -20.07 -13.43
N ASP A 350 -4.89 -20.41 -13.72
CA ASP A 350 -5.42 -20.49 -15.09
C ASP A 350 -5.36 -19.11 -15.77
N TYR A 351 -5.81 -18.05 -15.08
CA TYR A 351 -5.73 -16.68 -15.58
C TYR A 351 -4.27 -16.20 -15.73
N SER A 352 -3.40 -16.46 -14.74
CA SER A 352 -1.98 -16.11 -14.83
C SER A 352 -1.28 -16.80 -16.01
N LYS A 353 -1.64 -18.05 -16.29
CA LYS A 353 -1.14 -18.80 -17.45
C LYS A 353 -1.60 -18.18 -18.77
N GLU A 354 -2.84 -17.71 -18.85
CA GLU A 354 -3.33 -17.01 -20.05
C GLU A 354 -2.53 -15.74 -20.32
N ILE A 355 -2.29 -14.91 -19.29
CA ILE A 355 -1.42 -13.74 -19.39
C ILE A 355 -0.02 -14.16 -19.87
N CYS A 356 0.57 -15.21 -19.29
CA CYS A 356 1.89 -15.71 -19.65
C CYS A 356 1.99 -16.30 -21.08
N ASN A 357 0.84 -16.59 -21.73
CA ASN A 357 0.79 -17.10 -23.10
C ASN A 357 0.72 -15.98 -24.16
N LEU A 358 0.55 -14.72 -23.76
CA LEU A 358 0.46 -13.58 -24.69
C LEU A 358 1.76 -13.34 -25.48
N ARG A 359 2.89 -13.88 -25.00
CA ARG A 359 4.18 -13.84 -25.67
C ARG A 359 4.86 -15.22 -25.69
N THR A 360 5.42 -15.57 -26.84
CA THR A 360 5.97 -16.91 -27.10
C THR A 360 7.43 -17.08 -26.65
N PHE A 361 8.28 -16.03 -26.67
CA PHE A 361 9.73 -16.13 -26.41
C PHE A 361 10.32 -15.00 -25.52
N GLY A 362 11.44 -15.30 -24.84
CA GLY A 362 12.47 -14.30 -24.50
C GLY A 362 12.65 -13.90 -23.02
N HIS A 363 11.66 -14.10 -22.13
CA HIS A 363 11.77 -13.70 -20.72
C HIS A 363 11.27 -14.79 -19.77
N LYS A 364 11.66 -14.70 -18.50
CA LYS A 364 11.13 -15.55 -17.44
C LYS A 364 9.63 -15.30 -17.29
N LYS A 365 8.83 -16.19 -17.87
CA LYS A 365 7.37 -16.04 -18.01
C LYS A 365 6.67 -15.88 -16.67
N SER A 366 7.10 -16.64 -15.66
CA SER A 366 6.48 -16.63 -14.34
C SER A 366 7.50 -16.60 -13.19
N LYS A 367 7.04 -16.10 -12.04
CA LYS A 367 7.72 -16.16 -10.75
C LYS A 367 6.78 -16.86 -9.76
N LYS A 368 7.34 -17.78 -8.96
CA LYS A 368 6.62 -18.34 -7.81
C LYS A 368 6.51 -17.30 -6.72
N ILE A 369 5.29 -17.00 -6.28
CA ILE A 369 5.02 -16.06 -5.20
C ILE A 369 4.20 -16.74 -4.09
N PRO A 370 4.50 -16.45 -2.81
CA PRO A 370 3.67 -16.89 -1.71
C PRO A 370 2.35 -16.10 -1.73
N LEU A 371 1.23 -16.82 -1.71
CA LEU A 371 -0.11 -16.26 -1.62
C LEU A 371 -0.66 -16.59 -0.23
N SER A 372 -0.93 -15.56 0.56
CA SER A 372 -1.52 -15.71 1.90
C SER A 372 -2.96 -15.23 1.87
N LEU A 373 -3.91 -16.13 2.11
CA LEU A 373 -5.33 -15.80 2.21
C LEU A 373 -5.74 -15.60 3.66
N SER A 374 -6.55 -14.58 3.93
CA SER A 374 -7.20 -14.40 5.22
C SER A 374 -8.66 -13.98 5.03
N SER A 375 -9.53 -14.42 5.94
CA SER A 375 -10.97 -14.14 5.91
C SER A 375 -11.32 -12.67 6.14
N SER A 376 -10.49 -11.92 6.88
CA SER A 376 -10.80 -10.56 7.29
C SER A 376 -10.18 -9.48 6.41
N HIS A 377 -9.15 -9.79 5.62
CA HIS A 377 -8.41 -8.78 4.85
C HIS A 377 -7.92 -9.35 3.53
N PHE A 378 -8.59 -8.94 2.46
CA PHE A 378 -8.10 -9.12 1.09
C PHE A 378 -7.42 -7.82 0.63
N GLN A 379 -6.31 -7.44 1.27
CA GLN A 379 -5.43 -6.37 0.76
C GLN A 379 -4.44 -7.01 -0.24
N TYR A 380 -4.92 -7.27 -1.45
CA TYR A 380 -4.20 -8.08 -2.43
C TYR A 380 -3.07 -7.37 -3.19
N ALA A 381 -3.00 -6.05 -3.12
CA ALA A 381 -1.92 -5.27 -3.72
C ALA A 381 -0.65 -5.32 -2.85
N GLY A 382 -0.71 -4.74 -1.65
CA GLY A 382 0.45 -4.51 -0.79
C GLY A 382 1.15 -5.77 -0.25
N TYR A 383 0.45 -6.89 -0.05
CA TYR A 383 1.06 -8.12 0.47
C TYR A 383 1.80 -8.94 -0.59
N LEU A 384 1.31 -8.96 -1.83
CA LEU A 384 2.01 -9.63 -2.93
C LEU A 384 3.25 -8.82 -3.33
N THR A 385 3.17 -7.49 -3.33
CA THR A 385 4.32 -6.62 -3.68
C THR A 385 5.37 -6.54 -2.60
N SER A 386 5.03 -6.47 -1.30
CA SER A 386 6.03 -6.53 -0.22
C SER A 386 6.83 -7.85 -0.20
N ALA A 387 6.17 -8.99 -0.50
CA ALA A 387 6.86 -10.26 -0.69
C ALA A 387 7.77 -10.27 -1.94
N ILE A 388 7.40 -9.55 -2.99
CA ILE A 388 8.18 -9.42 -4.23
C ILE A 388 9.41 -8.53 -4.01
N SER A 389 9.28 -7.37 -3.37
CA SER A 389 10.39 -6.43 -3.15
C SER A 389 11.43 -6.99 -2.16
N ALA A 390 11.01 -7.69 -1.10
CA ALA A 390 11.90 -8.34 -0.14
C ALA A 390 12.82 -9.42 -0.76
N THR A 391 12.36 -10.11 -1.83
CA THR A 391 13.19 -11.11 -2.53
C THR A 391 14.28 -10.51 -3.41
N THR A 392 14.23 -9.22 -3.73
CA THR A 392 15.19 -8.57 -4.65
C THR A 392 16.36 -7.89 -3.94
N SER A 393 16.26 -7.61 -2.64
CA SER A 393 17.26 -6.82 -1.91
C SER A 393 18.10 -7.59 -0.89
N GLN A 394 17.73 -8.83 -0.48
CA GLN A 394 18.60 -9.72 0.30
C GLN A 394 18.32 -11.21 0.04
N PRO A 395 19.26 -12.01 -0.52
CA PRO A 395 18.98 -13.39 -0.90
C PRO A 395 19.01 -14.42 0.25
N LYS A 396 18.94 -14.05 1.54
CA LYS A 396 19.13 -15.02 2.65
C LYS A 396 18.19 -14.95 3.86
N LEU A 397 17.18 -14.07 3.90
CA LEU A 397 16.38 -13.93 5.13
C LEU A 397 14.87 -13.76 4.92
N VAL A 398 14.27 -14.54 4.01
CA VAL A 398 12.81 -14.74 3.99
C VAL A 398 12.50 -16.23 4.20
N ILE A 399 12.89 -16.70 5.38
CA ILE A 399 12.26 -17.81 6.09
C ILE A 399 11.81 -17.20 7.43
N LEU A 400 10.78 -16.35 7.43
CA LEU A 400 10.40 -15.60 8.65
C LEU A 400 8.94 -15.75 9.08
N SER A 401 8.20 -16.70 8.50
CA SER A 401 6.95 -17.21 9.08
C SER A 401 7.08 -18.65 9.58
N GLY A 402 7.86 -19.49 8.87
CA GLY A 402 8.24 -20.83 9.35
C GLY A 402 9.25 -20.81 10.50
N ALA A 403 10.15 -19.82 10.55
CA ALA A 403 11.14 -19.70 11.63
C ALA A 403 10.53 -19.24 12.96
N PHE A 404 9.45 -18.46 12.97
CA PHE A 404 8.74 -18.13 14.22
C PHE A 404 8.01 -19.33 14.82
N LEU A 405 7.47 -20.22 13.98
CA LEU A 405 6.92 -21.51 14.41
C LEU A 405 8.02 -22.47 14.87
N ALA A 406 9.14 -22.57 14.14
CA ALA A 406 10.26 -23.42 14.54
C ALA A 406 11.00 -22.90 15.78
N PHE A 407 11.16 -21.58 15.93
CA PHE A 407 11.77 -20.93 17.09
C PHE A 407 10.83 -20.93 18.30
N GLY A 408 9.52 -20.74 18.09
CA GLY A 408 8.50 -20.91 19.12
C GLY A 408 8.38 -22.35 19.61
N LEU A 409 8.46 -23.34 18.72
CA LEU A 409 8.51 -24.77 19.07
C LEU A 409 9.84 -25.14 19.74
N TYR A 410 10.97 -24.54 19.31
CA TYR A 410 12.27 -24.74 19.94
C TYR A 410 12.32 -24.17 21.36
N LEU A 411 11.85 -22.93 21.56
CA LEU A 411 11.77 -22.30 22.90
C LEU A 411 10.80 -23.04 23.82
N ARG A 412 9.67 -23.53 23.30
CA ARG A 412 8.73 -24.34 24.07
C ARG A 412 9.32 -25.70 24.46
N ASN A 413 10.10 -26.33 23.58
CA ASN A 413 10.80 -27.58 23.87
C ASN A 413 11.95 -27.38 24.88
N GLU A 414 12.66 -26.26 24.84
CA GLU A 414 13.69 -25.93 25.84
C GLU A 414 13.07 -25.55 27.20
N GLU A 415 11.91 -24.86 27.24
CA GLU A 415 11.15 -24.65 28.48
C GLU A 415 10.61 -25.96 29.07
N GLU A 416 10.13 -26.89 28.23
CA GLU A 416 9.67 -28.21 28.70
C GLU A 416 10.83 -29.04 29.25
N LYS A 417 12.01 -29.02 28.61
CA LYS A 417 13.23 -29.66 29.15
C LYS A 417 13.73 -29.02 30.44
N LEU A 418 13.68 -27.68 30.57
CA LEU A 418 14.03 -26.98 31.80
C LEU A 418 13.08 -27.34 32.94
N LYS A 419 11.77 -27.45 32.65
CA LYS A 419 10.78 -27.91 33.63
C LYS A 419 10.97 -29.38 34.01
N GLU A 420 11.36 -30.25 33.08
CA GLU A 420 11.71 -31.65 33.37
C GLU A 420 12.97 -31.75 34.24
N TYR A 421 14.00 -30.96 33.93
CA TYR A 421 15.25 -30.89 34.70
C TYR A 421 15.06 -30.33 36.12
N GLU A 422 14.16 -29.36 36.30
CA GLU A 422 13.78 -28.85 37.62
C GLU A 422 12.90 -29.83 38.42
N LYS A 423 12.11 -30.66 37.73
CA LYS A 423 11.32 -31.74 38.34
C LYS A 423 12.20 -32.89 38.84
N GLU A 424 13.25 -33.26 38.08
CA GLU A 424 14.26 -34.23 38.53
C GLU A 424 15.10 -33.73 39.72
N LYS A 425 15.30 -32.41 39.85
CA LYS A 425 15.99 -31.82 41.02
C LYS A 425 15.12 -31.73 42.28
N THR A 426 13.80 -31.82 42.15
CA THR A 426 12.86 -31.68 43.28
C THR A 426 12.29 -33.00 43.79
N GLU A 427 12.62 -34.14 43.17
CA GLU A 427 12.37 -35.44 43.80
C GLU A 427 13.41 -35.70 44.91
N PRO A 428 12.98 -35.84 46.18
CA PRO A 428 13.89 -36.17 47.26
C PRO A 428 14.45 -37.58 47.03
N ILE A 429 15.77 -37.68 46.93
CA ILE A 429 16.51 -38.94 46.94
C ILE A 429 16.18 -39.67 48.26
N LEU A 430 15.17 -40.54 48.22
CA LEU A 430 14.89 -41.51 49.27
C LEU A 430 16.02 -42.55 49.22
N LEU A 431 17.09 -42.28 49.96
CA LEU A 431 18.14 -43.24 50.29
C LEU A 431 17.52 -44.45 50.99
N LYS A 432 17.20 -45.49 50.20
CA LYS A 432 16.97 -46.85 50.71
C LYS A 432 18.29 -47.37 51.28
N VAL A 433 18.49 -47.16 52.57
CA VAL A 433 19.52 -47.85 53.35
C VAL A 433 19.06 -49.30 53.55
N SER A 434 19.47 -50.19 52.64
CA SER A 434 19.37 -51.62 52.85
C SER A 434 20.45 -52.06 53.85
N LEU A 435 20.06 -52.20 55.11
CA LEU A 435 20.81 -52.88 56.16
C LEU A 435 20.89 -54.39 55.84
N ASN A 436 21.98 -54.81 55.18
CA ASN A 436 22.41 -56.21 55.27
C ASN A 436 23.38 -56.35 56.45
N LYS A 437 22.80 -56.55 57.63
CA LYS A 437 23.45 -57.14 58.80
C LYS A 437 22.81 -58.49 59.04
N LYS A 438 23.66 -59.52 59.07
CA LYS A 438 23.73 -60.63 60.05
C LYS A 438 24.21 -61.88 59.31
N SER A 439 25.03 -62.75 59.86
CA SER A 439 25.88 -62.85 61.07
C SER A 439 26.26 -64.34 61.10
N SER A 440 27.34 -64.66 61.82
CA SER A 440 27.71 -66.00 62.33
C SER A 440 28.04 -67.09 61.31
#